data_AF-A0A2V9HNX7-F1
#
_entry.id   AF-A0A2V9HNX7-F1
#
_cell.length_a   1.000
_cell.length_b   1.000
_cell.length_c   1.000
_cell.angle_alpha   90.00
_cell.angle_beta   90.00
_cell.angle_gamma   90.00
#
_symmetry.space_group_name_H-M   'P 1'
#
loop_
_entity.id
_entity.type
_entity.pdbx_description
1 polymer ?
#
loop_
_entity_poly.entity_id
_entity_poly.type
_entity_poly.pdbx_seq_one_letter_code
_entity_poly.pdbx_strand_id
1 'polypeptide(L)'
;MTAAVVVLGVVIVTAAAVVMNSPRWRQKAKEQHQESVLQGMTPDKAIALCGHPVLDETQTTQPTVTRRLVIRNDYALAVELDFVASSAEPQQWRLTGIQDPSGEIRYQTPASQVGVLPCLDAKPVRKPDQKPQ
;
A
#
# COMPACT_ATOMS: atom_id res chain seq x y z
N MET A 1 -47.00 8.58 22.73
CA MET A 1 -46.34 7.82 21.64
C MET A 1 -45.14 8.54 21.04
N THR A 2 -45.12 9.87 20.95
CA THR A 2 -44.00 10.64 20.37
C THR A 2 -42.68 10.54 21.15
N ALA A 3 -42.70 10.62 22.48
CA ALA A 3 -41.49 10.58 23.30
C ALA A 3 -40.70 9.26 23.17
N ALA A 4 -41.38 8.11 23.11
CA ALA A 4 -40.74 6.80 22.98
C ALA A 4 -40.03 6.63 21.62
N VAL A 5 -40.62 7.18 20.54
CA VAL A 5 -40.03 7.16 19.19
C VAL A 5 -38.78 8.02 19.11
N VAL A 6 -38.79 9.19 19.78
CA VAL A 6 -37.62 10.08 19.85
C VAL A 6 -36.49 9.43 20.65
N VAL A 7 -36.80 8.81 21.79
CA VAL A 7 -35.78 8.14 22.62
C VAL A 7 -35.17 6.93 21.89
N LEU A 8 -35.98 6.09 21.24
CA LEU A 8 -35.46 4.96 20.46
C LEU A 8 -34.58 5.45 19.30
N GLY A 9 -35.02 6.50 18.58
CA GLY A 9 -34.26 7.09 17.48
C GLY A 9 -32.89 7.61 17.93
N VAL A 10 -32.83 8.32 19.06
CA VAL A 10 -31.57 8.84 19.61
C VAL A 10 -30.63 7.72 20.06
N VAL A 11 -31.14 6.66 20.71
CA VAL A 11 -30.33 5.50 21.13
C VAL A 11 -29.76 4.74 19.93
N ILE A 12 -30.55 4.53 18.87
CA ILE A 12 -30.08 3.85 17.66
C ILE A 12 -29.00 4.67 16.95
N VAL A 13 -29.20 5.98 16.80
CA VAL A 13 -28.22 6.87 16.16
C VAL A 13 -26.92 6.95 16.96
N THR A 14 -27.00 7.05 18.28
CA THR A 14 -25.81 7.09 19.14
C THR A 14 -25.08 5.75 19.17
N ALA A 15 -25.78 4.62 19.26
CA ALA A 15 -25.14 3.31 19.17
C ALA A 15 -24.44 3.11 17.82
N ALA A 16 -25.09 3.48 16.70
CA ALA A 16 -24.48 3.41 15.38
C ALA A 16 -23.23 4.32 15.27
N ALA A 17 -23.29 5.55 15.77
CA ALA A 17 -22.16 6.47 15.78
C ALA A 17 -20.98 5.95 16.62
N VAL A 18 -21.24 5.35 17.79
CA VAL A 18 -20.20 4.77 18.66
C VAL A 18 -19.55 3.55 18.01
N VAL A 19 -20.32 2.70 17.32
CA VAL A 19 -19.79 1.56 16.57
C VAL A 19 -18.94 2.02 15.37
N MET A 20 -19.43 2.99 14.61
CA MET A 20 -18.72 3.58 13.46
C MET A 20 -17.44 4.32 13.87
N ASN A 21 -17.42 4.92 15.06
CA ASN A 21 -16.26 5.62 15.57
C ASN A 21 -15.34 4.72 16.43
N SER A 22 -15.60 3.41 16.46
CA SER A 22 -14.76 2.50 17.23
C SER A 22 -13.33 2.42 16.63
N PRO A 23 -12.28 2.52 17.46
CA PRO A 23 -10.90 2.45 16.98
C PRO A 23 -10.56 1.13 16.28
N ARG A 24 -11.26 0.03 16.64
CA ARG A 24 -11.07 -1.29 16.02
C ARG A 24 -11.50 -1.33 14.56
N TRP A 25 -12.61 -0.69 14.20
CA TRP A 25 -13.06 -0.64 12.80
C TRP A 25 -12.10 0.15 11.93
N ARG A 26 -11.60 1.28 12.44
CA ARG A 26 -10.60 2.10 11.74
C ARG A 26 -9.29 1.34 11.51
N GLN A 27 -8.83 0.59 12.51
CA GLN A 27 -7.63 -0.27 12.36
C GLN A 27 -7.83 -1.32 11.28
N LYS A 28 -8.95 -2.06 11.33
CA LYS A 28 -9.26 -3.09 10.33
C LYS A 28 -9.37 -2.50 8.91
N ALA A 29 -10.05 -1.35 8.76
CA ALA A 29 -10.15 -0.67 7.49
C ALA A 29 -8.77 -0.22 6.95
N LYS A 30 -7.89 0.26 7.83
CA LYS A 30 -6.51 0.62 7.47
C LYS A 30 -5.70 -0.60 7.02
N GLU A 31 -5.78 -1.71 7.75
CA GLU A 31 -5.07 -2.94 7.39
C GLU A 31 -5.51 -3.49 6.03
N GLN A 32 -6.82 -3.56 5.79
CA GLN A 32 -7.37 -3.98 4.50
C GLN A 32 -6.94 -3.07 3.35
N HIS A 33 -6.89 -1.76 3.60
CA HIS A 33 -6.41 -0.79 2.63
C HIS A 33 -4.93 -1.00 2.30
N GLN A 34 -4.08 -1.16 3.32
CA GLN A 34 -2.65 -1.42 3.14
C GLN A 34 -2.42 -2.74 2.39
N GLU A 35 -3.16 -3.79 2.72
CA GLU A 35 -3.10 -5.07 2.00
C GLU A 35 -3.48 -4.90 0.53
N SER A 36 -4.57 -4.18 0.22
CA SER A 36 -4.99 -3.89 -1.15
C SER A 36 -3.95 -3.11 -1.94
N VAL A 37 -3.31 -2.12 -1.31
CA VAL A 37 -2.22 -1.33 -1.91
C VAL A 37 -1.06 -2.24 -2.32
N LEU A 38 -0.64 -3.12 -1.42
CA LEU A 38 0.49 -4.03 -1.62
C LEU A 38 0.19 -5.13 -2.66
N GLN A 39 -1.02 -5.70 -2.64
CA GLN A 39 -1.46 -6.70 -3.62
C GLN A 39 -1.49 -6.12 -5.04
N GLY A 40 -1.90 -4.86 -5.18
CA GLY A 40 -1.93 -4.15 -6.45
C GLY A 40 -0.65 -3.38 -6.77
N MET A 41 0.48 -3.70 -6.12
CA MET A 41 1.74 -3.01 -6.32
C MET A 41 2.54 -3.64 -7.46
N THR A 42 2.87 -2.82 -8.45
CA THR A 42 3.78 -3.17 -9.56
C THR A 42 5.07 -2.34 -9.44
N PRO A 43 6.17 -2.74 -10.09
CA PRO A 43 7.40 -1.96 -10.10
C PRO A 43 7.16 -0.52 -10.55
N ASP A 44 6.45 -0.32 -11.66
CA ASP A 44 6.22 1.02 -12.22
C ASP A 44 5.31 1.87 -11.33
N LYS A 45 4.33 1.24 -10.65
CA LYS A 45 3.50 1.92 -9.66
C LYS A 45 4.32 2.36 -8.44
N ALA A 46 5.24 1.51 -7.97
CA ALA A 46 6.15 1.88 -6.88
C ALA A 46 7.04 3.06 -7.27
N ILE A 47 7.61 3.04 -8.48
CA ILE A 47 8.43 4.15 -9.01
C ILE A 47 7.60 5.44 -9.14
N ALA A 48 6.37 5.34 -9.63
CA ALA A 48 5.49 6.51 -9.78
C ALA A 48 5.12 7.16 -8.43
N LEU A 49 4.99 6.36 -7.38
CA LEU A 49 4.59 6.83 -6.04
C LEU A 49 5.78 7.27 -5.18
N CYS A 50 6.88 6.54 -5.25
CA CYS A 50 8.05 6.72 -4.39
C CYS A 50 9.24 7.41 -5.07
N GLY A 51 9.16 7.65 -6.38
CA GLY A 51 10.23 8.25 -7.15
C GLY A 51 11.24 7.24 -7.69
N HIS A 52 12.33 7.77 -8.24
CA HIS A 52 13.34 6.95 -8.90
C HIS A 52 14.14 6.13 -7.87
N PRO A 53 14.30 4.82 -8.11
CA PRO A 53 15.07 3.96 -7.23
C PRO A 53 16.57 4.24 -7.39
N VAL A 54 17.35 3.96 -6.35
CA VAL A 54 18.81 3.96 -6.40
C VAL A 54 19.38 2.69 -7.06
N LEU A 55 18.57 1.63 -7.15
CA LEU A 55 18.86 0.40 -7.87
C LEU A 55 17.58 -0.11 -8.56
N ASP A 56 17.67 -0.45 -9.85
CA ASP A 56 16.60 -1.10 -10.60
C ASP A 56 17.23 -2.23 -11.43
N GLU A 57 17.10 -3.46 -10.93
CA GLU A 57 17.66 -4.65 -11.56
C GLU A 57 16.52 -5.56 -12.02
N THR A 58 16.53 -5.93 -13.29
CA THR A 58 15.60 -6.92 -13.84
C THR A 58 16.39 -8.15 -14.27
N GLN A 59 15.99 -9.32 -13.79
CA GLN A 59 16.59 -10.60 -14.17
C GLN A 59 15.53 -11.51 -14.79
N THR A 60 15.89 -12.15 -15.90
CA THR A 60 15.03 -13.12 -16.57
C THR A 60 15.58 -14.52 -16.34
N THR A 61 14.80 -15.37 -15.66
CA THR A 61 15.13 -16.77 -15.40
C THR A 61 13.91 -17.59 -15.75
N GLN A 62 13.87 -18.19 -16.94
CA GLN A 62 12.68 -18.90 -17.42
C GLN A 62 12.20 -19.96 -16.39
N PRO A 63 10.89 -19.99 -16.04
CA PRO A 63 9.77 -19.28 -16.68
C PRO A 63 9.37 -17.94 -16.00
N THR A 64 10.24 -17.32 -15.21
CA THR A 64 9.96 -16.11 -14.46
C THR A 64 10.84 -14.93 -14.84
N VAL A 65 10.35 -13.73 -14.53
CA VAL A 65 11.12 -12.49 -14.56
C VAL A 65 11.03 -11.89 -13.17
N THR A 66 12.16 -11.53 -12.59
CA THR A 66 12.22 -10.82 -11.32
C THR A 66 12.69 -9.39 -11.55
N ARG A 67 12.19 -8.47 -10.72
CA ARG A 67 12.65 -7.08 -10.71
C ARG A 67 12.84 -6.64 -9.27
N ARG A 68 14.02 -6.11 -8.97
CA ARG A 68 14.43 -5.63 -7.66
C ARG A 68 14.60 -4.13 -7.72
N LEU A 69 13.87 -3.41 -6.87
CA LEU A 69 13.98 -1.96 -6.73
C LEU A 69 14.54 -1.64 -5.35
N VAL A 70 15.55 -0.77 -5.26
CA VAL A 70 15.99 -0.20 -3.97
C VAL A 70 15.64 1.28 -3.96
N ILE A 71 14.83 1.70 -3.00
CA ILE A 71 14.31 3.06 -2.86
C ILE A 71 14.74 3.61 -1.51
N ARG A 72 15.16 4.88 -1.46
CA ARG A 72 15.41 5.56 -0.18
C ARG A 72 14.11 6.15 0.34
N ASN A 73 13.79 5.87 1.59
CA ASN A 73 12.69 6.56 2.27
C ASN A 73 13.13 7.96 2.76
N ASP A 74 12.21 8.69 3.38
CA ASP A 74 12.42 10.06 3.88
C ASP A 74 13.52 10.14 4.97
N TYR A 75 13.87 9.02 5.61
CA TYR A 75 14.93 8.91 6.60
C TYR A 75 16.28 8.48 5.98
N ALA A 76 16.39 8.53 4.65
CA ALA A 76 17.53 8.07 3.87
C ALA A 76 17.87 6.58 4.04
N LEU A 77 16.98 5.79 4.64
CA LEU A 77 17.09 4.34 4.73
C LEU A 77 16.74 3.72 3.38
N ALA A 78 17.60 2.83 2.90
CA ALA A 78 17.32 2.06 1.69
C ALA A 78 16.32 0.94 2.02
N VAL A 79 15.33 0.77 1.16
CA VAL A 79 14.30 -0.25 1.24
C VAL A 79 14.25 -0.96 -0.09
N GLU A 80 14.31 -2.28 -0.03
CA GLU A 80 14.25 -3.16 -1.19
C GLU A 80 12.82 -3.67 -1.41
N LEU A 81 12.40 -3.64 -2.67
CA LEU A 81 11.14 -4.19 -3.15
C LEU A 81 11.45 -5.26 -4.19
N ASP A 82 10.98 -6.48 -3.94
CA ASP A 82 11.12 -7.60 -4.86
C ASP A 82 9.81 -7.84 -5.60
N PHE A 83 9.89 -7.97 -6.91
CA PHE A 83 8.77 -8.27 -7.78
C PHE A 83 9.04 -9.49 -8.64
N VAL A 84 7.97 -10.21 -8.96
CA VAL A 84 7.99 -11.33 -9.90
C VAL A 84 6.87 -11.20 -10.94
N ALA A 85 7.15 -11.63 -12.16
CA ALA A 85 6.18 -11.86 -13.21
C ALA A 85 6.48 -13.19 -13.92
N SER A 86 5.47 -13.73 -14.61
CA SER A 86 5.66 -14.81 -15.57
C SER A 86 6.40 -14.27 -16.79
N SER A 87 7.38 -15.00 -17.33
CA SER A 87 8.03 -14.61 -18.59
C SER A 87 7.09 -14.67 -19.79
N ALA A 88 6.00 -15.45 -19.69
CA ALA A 88 4.94 -15.48 -20.70
C ALA A 88 4.00 -14.25 -20.59
N GLU A 89 3.85 -13.69 -19.39
CA GLU A 89 2.98 -12.54 -19.12
C GLU A 89 3.75 -11.45 -18.34
N PRO A 90 4.74 -10.78 -18.98
CA PRO A 90 5.65 -9.84 -18.30
C PRO A 90 4.97 -8.55 -17.80
N GLN A 91 3.65 -8.43 -17.99
CA GLN A 91 2.83 -7.33 -17.49
C GLN A 91 2.18 -7.66 -16.13
N GLN A 92 2.14 -8.93 -15.73
CA GLN A 92 1.50 -9.40 -14.50
C GLN A 92 2.48 -9.43 -13.32
N TRP A 93 3.01 -8.27 -12.97
CA TRP A 93 3.91 -8.14 -11.82
C TRP A 93 3.18 -8.29 -10.50
N ARG A 94 3.85 -8.94 -9.54
CA ARG A 94 3.42 -9.05 -8.15
C ARG A 94 4.58 -8.71 -7.23
N LEU A 95 4.31 -7.89 -6.23
CA LEU A 95 5.23 -7.67 -5.11
C LEU A 95 5.34 -8.94 -4.27
N THR A 96 6.55 -9.43 -4.07
CA THR A 96 6.84 -10.65 -3.30
C THR A 96 7.57 -10.40 -1.99
N GLY A 97 8.25 -9.26 -1.86
CA GLY A 97 9.06 -8.96 -0.69
C GLY A 97 9.29 -7.48 -0.49
N ILE A 98 9.38 -7.09 0.79
CA ILE A 98 9.91 -5.80 1.22
C ILE A 98 10.89 -6.09 2.34
N GLN A 99 12.13 -5.63 2.17
CA GLN A 99 13.20 -5.88 3.12
C GLN A 99 14.20 -4.71 3.12
N ASP A 100 15.12 -4.71 4.07
CA ASP A 100 16.30 -3.88 3.94
C ASP A 100 17.29 -4.52 2.92
N PRO A 101 18.22 -3.76 2.31
CA PRO A 101 19.11 -4.29 1.27
C PRO A 101 20.06 -5.40 1.72
N SER A 102 20.31 -5.55 3.01
CA SER A 102 21.10 -6.67 3.55
C SER A 102 20.28 -7.97 3.64
N GLY A 103 18.94 -7.85 3.65
CA GLY A 103 18.01 -8.95 3.83
C GLY A 103 17.86 -9.43 5.28
N GLU A 104 18.53 -8.78 6.25
CA GLU A 104 18.42 -9.11 7.68
C GLU A 104 17.03 -8.81 8.24
N ILE A 105 16.39 -7.75 7.75
CA ILE A 105 15.07 -7.28 8.16
C ILE A 105 14.09 -7.49 7.01
N ARG A 106 13.19 -8.45 7.17
CA ARG A 106 12.05 -8.67 6.28
C ARG A 106 10.78 -8.12 6.91
N TYR A 107 10.12 -7.20 6.22
CA TYR A 107 8.86 -6.62 6.67
C TYR A 107 7.71 -7.54 6.25
N GLN A 108 7.07 -8.20 7.22
CA GLN A 108 6.11 -9.29 6.95
C GLN A 108 4.64 -8.87 7.09
N THR A 109 4.37 -7.72 7.68
CA THR A 109 2.99 -7.24 7.88
C THR A 109 2.70 -6.04 6.97
N PRO A 110 1.47 -5.87 6.46
CA PRO A 110 1.10 -4.70 5.66
C PRO A 110 1.45 -3.38 6.34
N ALA A 111 1.23 -3.30 7.66
CA ALA A 111 1.56 -2.13 8.46
C ALA A 111 3.06 -1.82 8.51
N SER A 112 3.92 -2.84 8.66
CA SER A 112 5.38 -2.65 8.66
C SER A 112 5.94 -2.33 7.28
N GLN A 113 5.37 -2.95 6.24
CA GLN A 113 5.73 -2.72 4.84
C GLN A 113 5.40 -1.31 4.37
N VAL A 114 4.18 -0.84 4.60
CA VAL A 114 3.81 0.57 4.34
C VAL A 114 4.51 1.51 5.32
N GLY A 115 4.76 1.06 6.55
CA GLY A 115 5.44 1.87 7.57
C GLY A 115 6.90 2.20 7.21
N VAL A 116 7.65 1.25 6.65
CA VAL A 116 9.05 1.48 6.24
C VAL A 116 9.16 2.33 4.97
N LEU A 117 8.17 2.20 4.06
CA LEU A 117 8.11 2.95 2.81
C LEU A 117 6.71 3.58 2.60
N PRO A 118 6.38 4.68 3.31
CA PRO A 118 5.03 5.26 3.33
C PRO A 118 4.52 5.76 1.98
N CYS A 119 5.42 6.13 1.07
CA CYS A 119 5.07 6.57 -0.27
C CYS A 119 4.28 5.51 -1.07
N LEU A 120 4.39 4.22 -0.74
CA LEU A 120 3.61 3.15 -1.37
C LEU A 120 2.09 3.35 -1.23
N ASP A 121 1.65 4.03 -0.17
CA ASP A 121 0.25 4.36 0.11
C ASP A 121 -0.05 5.85 -0.13
N ALA A 122 0.85 6.58 -0.80
CA ALA A 122 0.59 7.96 -1.15
C ALA A 122 -0.51 8.03 -2.23
N LYS A 123 -1.38 9.04 -2.13
CA LYS A 123 -2.26 9.37 -3.25
C LYS A 123 -1.39 9.87 -4.40
N PRO A 124 -1.62 9.44 -5.65
CA PRO A 124 -0.91 9.98 -6.80
C PRO A 124 -1.04 11.51 -6.79
N VAL A 125 0.09 12.21 -6.78
CA VAL A 125 0.09 13.67 -6.93
C VAL A 125 -0.42 13.96 -8.34
N ARG A 126 -1.69 14.39 -8.46
CA ARG A 126 -2.17 15.00 -9.70
C ARG A 126 -1.33 16.25 -9.92
N LYS A 127 -0.42 16.23 -10.90
CA LYS A 127 0.28 17.44 -11.31
C LYS A 127 -0.78 18.49 -11.73
N PRO A 128 -0.73 19.73 -11.21
CA PRO A 128 -1.75 20.75 -11.48
C PRO A 128 -1.84 21.27 -12.94
N ASP A 129 -1.11 20.69 -13.91
CA ASP A 129 -1.03 21.20 -15.29
C ASP A 129 -1.74 20.34 -16.36
N GLN A 130 -2.75 19.54 -15.99
CA GLN A 130 -3.65 18.96 -16.98
C GLN A 130 -4.99 19.69 -16.97
N LYS A 131 -5.02 20.83 -17.67
CA LYS A 131 -6.26 21.46 -18.12
C LYS A 131 -6.86 20.57 -19.21
N PRO A 132 -8.12 20.10 -19.10
CA PRO A 132 -8.79 19.44 -20.19
C PRO A 132 -8.94 20.42 -21.36
N GLN A 133 -8.50 20.00 -22.55
CA GLN A 133 -8.86 20.64 -23.82
C GLN A 133 -10.25 20.19 -24.24
#